data_AF-A5ZM87-F1
#
_entry.id   AF-A5ZM87-F1
#
_cell.length_a   1.000
_cell.length_b   1.000
_cell.length_c   1.000
_cell.angle_alpha   90.00
_cell.angle_beta   90.00
_cell.angle_gamma   90.00
#
_symmetry.space_group_name_H-M   'P 1'
#
loop_
_entity.id
_entity.type
_entity.pdbx_description
1 polymer ?
#
loop_
_entity_poly.entity_id
_entity_poly.type
_entity_poly.pdbx_seq_one_letter_code
_entity_poly.pdbx_strand_id
1 'polypeptide(L)'
;MKIYEKIFDRLDELHMSQMELSRRTGIATSTISDWRKKKINPQADKIVSICRALDMSLVDLLCDEETVEPAAQIDCLTNENYMIELFRQSDAESKRRIISYIELLEVCKQINNACQSRKRQRNVSIIQDIDGNNIVVINDIRFKGKRSINWREVRAYLKEYVGDFYMVASTGDVIYIGADLPNEYSGSKYTHSLKGTNAKAKANATQGIPEMIEIALGKYYRENKESKHWRNARYGWYRYNSRFALPVYKDDEIERYNIFHASLIVRYSEDNRMYLYDIIDIKKETSNSLEP
;
A
#
# COMPACT_ATOMS: atom_id res chain seq x y z
N MET A 1 9.69 -34.45 -26.09
CA MET A 1 10.44 -35.39 -26.98
C MET A 1 11.92 -35.28 -26.63
N LYS A 2 12.67 -36.38 -26.47
CA LYS A 2 14.05 -36.25 -25.95
C LYS A 2 14.97 -35.59 -26.97
N ILE A 3 15.96 -34.83 -26.51
CA ILE A 3 16.88 -34.05 -27.36
C ILE A 3 17.57 -34.92 -28.42
N TYR A 4 18.01 -36.14 -28.06
CA TYR A 4 18.63 -37.03 -29.05
C TYR A 4 17.65 -37.44 -30.16
N GLU A 5 16.36 -37.57 -29.87
CA GLU A 5 15.33 -37.95 -30.86
C GLU A 5 15.17 -36.82 -31.87
N LYS A 6 15.06 -35.56 -31.40
CA LYS A 6 14.96 -34.38 -32.28
C LYS A 6 16.16 -34.23 -33.21
N ILE A 7 17.35 -34.57 -32.73
CA ILE A 7 18.58 -34.54 -33.54
C ILE A 7 18.50 -35.56 -34.68
N PHE A 8 18.04 -36.78 -34.41
CA PHE A 8 17.96 -37.81 -35.45
C PHE A 8 16.80 -37.59 -36.42
N ASP A 9 15.66 -37.10 -35.94
CA ASP A 9 14.53 -36.77 -36.81
C ASP A 9 14.91 -35.64 -37.77
N ARG A 10 15.62 -34.61 -37.28
CA ARG A 10 16.15 -33.54 -38.14
C ARG A 10 17.20 -34.03 -39.13
N LEU A 11 18.04 -35.01 -38.74
CA LEU A 11 18.99 -35.62 -39.68
C LEU A 11 18.28 -36.35 -40.82
N ASP A 12 17.19 -37.05 -40.51
CA ASP A 12 16.37 -37.76 -41.49
C ASP A 12 15.67 -36.77 -42.44
N GLU A 13 15.13 -35.66 -41.92
CA GLU A 13 14.56 -34.56 -42.71
C GLU A 13 15.57 -33.90 -43.66
N LEU A 14 16.80 -33.68 -43.19
CA LEU A 14 17.88 -33.10 -43.99
C LEU A 14 18.59 -34.12 -44.90
N HIS A 15 18.15 -35.38 -44.88
CA HIS A 15 18.79 -36.51 -45.55
C HIS A 15 20.31 -36.57 -45.30
N MET A 16 20.71 -36.23 -44.07
CA MET A 16 22.10 -36.09 -43.67
C MET A 16 22.58 -37.33 -42.92
N SER A 17 23.71 -37.91 -43.35
CA SER A 17 24.30 -39.05 -42.65
C SER A 17 24.96 -38.66 -41.33
N GLN A 18 25.06 -39.61 -40.39
CA GLN A 18 25.79 -39.41 -39.12
C GLN A 18 27.27 -39.06 -39.34
N MET A 19 27.87 -39.53 -40.46
CA MET A 19 29.24 -39.17 -40.84
C MET A 19 29.36 -37.70 -41.22
N GLU A 20 28.35 -37.15 -41.91
CA GLU A 20 28.33 -35.74 -42.27
C GLU A 20 28.07 -34.86 -41.04
N LEU A 21 27.22 -35.28 -40.10
CA LEU A 21 27.05 -34.58 -38.82
C LEU A 21 28.34 -34.56 -38.00
N SER A 22 29.05 -35.68 -37.94
CA SER A 22 30.38 -35.79 -37.30
C SER A 22 31.37 -34.79 -37.90
N ARG A 23 31.43 -34.72 -39.24
CA ARG A 23 32.31 -33.79 -39.96
C ARG A 23 32.00 -32.32 -39.65
N ARG A 24 30.73 -31.96 -39.54
CA ARG A 24 30.29 -30.58 -39.27
C ARG A 24 30.43 -30.15 -37.80
N THR A 25 30.22 -31.08 -36.87
CA THR A 25 30.24 -30.79 -35.42
C THR A 25 31.60 -31.05 -34.78
N GLY A 26 32.49 -31.81 -35.43
CA GLY A 26 33.75 -32.28 -34.86
C GLY A 26 33.57 -33.37 -33.79
N ILE A 27 32.38 -33.99 -33.72
CA ILE A 27 32.05 -35.00 -32.74
C ILE A 27 32.24 -36.37 -33.38
N ALA A 28 32.95 -37.28 -32.69
CA ALA A 28 33.23 -38.61 -33.24
C ALA A 28 31.92 -39.34 -33.61
N THR A 29 31.93 -39.99 -34.77
CA THR A 29 30.79 -40.80 -35.27
C THR A 29 30.36 -41.87 -34.27
N SER A 30 31.30 -42.44 -33.50
CA SER A 30 31.03 -43.38 -32.42
C SER A 30 30.18 -42.76 -31.30
N THR A 31 30.47 -41.51 -30.91
CA THR A 31 29.71 -40.76 -29.89
C THR A 31 28.29 -40.43 -30.37
N ILE A 32 28.13 -40.06 -31.64
CA ILE A 32 26.81 -39.82 -32.23
C ILE A 32 26.00 -41.13 -32.26
N SER A 33 26.63 -42.24 -32.64
CA SER A 33 25.99 -43.57 -32.63
C SER A 33 25.55 -43.99 -31.23
N ASP A 34 26.36 -43.67 -30.22
CA ASP A 34 26.07 -43.96 -28.82
C ASP A 34 24.84 -43.22 -28.31
N TRP A 35 24.58 -41.98 -28.74
CA TRP A 35 23.35 -41.27 -28.38
C TRP A 35 22.09 -42.02 -28.82
N ARG A 36 22.11 -42.57 -30.04
CA ARG A 36 21.00 -43.38 -30.58
C ARG A 36 20.85 -44.71 -29.87
N LYS A 37 21.95 -45.43 -29.63
CA LYS A 37 21.95 -46.77 -29.04
C LYS A 37 21.63 -46.76 -27.54
N LYS A 38 22.23 -45.82 -26.81
CA LYS A 38 22.12 -45.72 -25.35
C LYS A 38 21.01 -44.76 -24.90
N LYS A 39 20.34 -44.08 -25.84
CA LYS A 39 19.29 -43.08 -25.58
C LYS A 39 19.77 -41.97 -24.63
N ILE A 40 20.99 -41.48 -24.87
CA ILE A 40 21.68 -40.47 -24.06
C ILE A 40 21.65 -39.14 -24.80
N ASN A 41 21.34 -38.06 -24.08
CA ASN A 41 21.41 -36.71 -24.64
C ASN A 41 22.87 -36.24 -24.78
N PRO A 42 23.19 -35.46 -25.83
CA PRO A 42 24.50 -34.83 -25.94
C PRO A 42 24.79 -33.90 -24.75
N GLN A 43 26.07 -33.77 -24.41
CA GLN A 43 26.50 -32.82 -23.38
C GLN A 43 26.28 -31.37 -23.83
N ALA A 44 26.08 -30.47 -22.86
CA ALA A 44 25.70 -29.08 -23.12
C ALA A 44 26.70 -28.31 -24.01
N ASP A 45 27.99 -28.60 -23.88
CA ASP A 45 29.07 -28.02 -24.70
C ASP A 45 28.96 -28.37 -26.19
N LYS A 46 28.26 -29.46 -26.52
CA LYS A 46 28.05 -29.92 -27.90
C LYS A 46 26.80 -29.34 -28.56
N ILE A 47 25.86 -28.81 -27.77
CA ILE A 47 24.52 -28.40 -28.25
C ILE A 47 24.62 -27.28 -29.29
N VAL A 48 25.44 -26.26 -29.04
CA VAL A 48 25.59 -25.12 -29.97
C VAL A 48 26.18 -25.55 -31.32
N SER A 49 27.16 -26.47 -31.29
CA SER A 49 27.78 -27.00 -32.51
C SER A 49 26.79 -27.85 -33.32
N ILE A 50 25.92 -28.60 -32.64
CA ILE A 50 24.85 -29.39 -33.26
C ILE A 50 23.80 -28.46 -33.89
N CYS A 51 23.31 -27.45 -33.17
CA CYS A 51 22.38 -26.44 -33.69
C CYS A 51 22.90 -25.80 -34.98
N ARG A 52 24.20 -25.42 -35.00
CA ARG A 52 24.83 -24.83 -36.18
C ARG A 52 24.96 -25.83 -37.34
N ALA A 53 25.21 -27.10 -37.07
CA ALA A 53 25.36 -28.12 -38.11
C ALA A 53 24.03 -28.53 -38.76
N LEU A 54 22.94 -28.47 -37.99
CA LEU A 54 21.57 -28.86 -38.38
C LEU A 54 20.70 -27.68 -38.81
N ASP A 55 21.24 -26.46 -38.79
CA ASP A 55 20.50 -25.22 -39.05
C ASP A 55 19.20 -25.13 -38.22
N MET A 56 19.35 -25.38 -36.91
CA MET A 56 18.26 -25.32 -35.93
C MET A 56 18.55 -24.24 -34.89
N SER A 57 17.51 -23.59 -34.39
CA SER A 57 17.66 -22.71 -33.23
C SER A 57 17.83 -23.54 -31.95
N LEU A 58 18.44 -22.93 -30.93
CA LEU A 58 18.57 -23.54 -29.61
C LEU A 58 17.20 -23.81 -28.98
N VAL A 59 16.22 -22.97 -29.30
CA VAL A 59 14.83 -23.08 -28.82
C VAL A 59 14.18 -24.31 -29.42
N ASP A 60 14.30 -24.53 -30.73
CA ASP A 60 13.70 -25.69 -31.41
C ASP A 60 14.25 -27.03 -30.88
N LEU A 61 15.54 -27.05 -30.52
CA LEU A 61 16.19 -28.25 -30.01
C LEU A 61 15.85 -28.54 -28.54
N LEU A 62 15.72 -27.51 -27.70
CA LEU A 62 15.56 -27.65 -26.25
C LEU A 62 14.12 -27.56 -25.76
N CYS A 63 13.22 -26.90 -26.49
CA CYS A 63 11.82 -26.75 -26.09
C CYS A 63 10.99 -27.91 -26.59
N ASP A 64 10.31 -28.61 -25.70
CA ASP A 64 9.26 -29.55 -26.06
C ASP A 64 7.99 -28.77 -26.41
N GLU A 65 7.41 -29.02 -27.60
CA GLU A 65 6.19 -28.35 -28.06
C GLU A 65 4.92 -28.68 -27.25
N GLU A 66 5.03 -29.20 -26.03
CA GLU A 66 3.88 -29.45 -25.15
C GLU A 66 4.19 -29.08 -23.70
N THR A 67 4.14 -27.79 -23.40
CA THR A 67 3.57 -27.27 -22.14
C THR A 67 2.94 -25.90 -22.38
N VAL A 68 1.99 -25.82 -23.31
CA VAL A 68 0.94 -24.81 -23.18
C VAL A 68 -0.10 -25.42 -22.24
N GLU A 69 0.10 -25.29 -20.94
CA GLU A 69 -0.99 -25.52 -19.98
C GLU A 69 -2.07 -24.44 -20.22
N PRO A 70 -3.30 -24.81 -20.65
CA PRO A 70 -4.35 -23.85 -20.88
C PRO A 70 -5.33 -23.90 -19.72
N ALA A 71 -5.06 -23.15 -18.65
CA ALA A 71 -6.12 -22.68 -17.74
C ALA A 71 -5.59 -21.58 -16.81
N ALA A 72 -6.15 -20.37 -16.96
CA ALA A 72 -6.12 -19.24 -16.02
C ALA A 72 -4.98 -18.19 -16.08
N GLN A 73 -4.00 -18.26 -16.98
CA GLN A 73 -2.93 -17.21 -17.06
C GLN A 73 -3.01 -16.21 -18.23
N ILE A 74 -3.94 -16.41 -19.18
CA ILE A 74 -3.95 -15.66 -20.47
C ILE A 74 -4.27 -14.17 -20.32
N ASP A 75 -4.89 -13.73 -19.22
CA ASP A 75 -5.22 -12.31 -19.03
C ASP A 75 -4.02 -11.46 -18.54
N CYS A 76 -3.06 -12.08 -17.84
CA CYS A 76 -1.88 -11.37 -17.32
C CYS A 76 -0.75 -11.30 -18.36
N LEU A 77 -0.41 -12.43 -18.99
CA LEU A 77 0.72 -12.51 -19.93
C LEU A 77 0.49 -11.75 -21.24
N THR A 78 -0.77 -11.67 -21.72
CA THR A 78 -1.09 -10.90 -22.94
C THR A 78 -0.87 -9.40 -22.72
N ASN A 79 -1.20 -8.89 -21.53
CA ASN A 79 -1.03 -7.49 -21.18
C ASN A 79 0.44 -7.12 -20.97
N GLU A 80 1.25 -7.98 -20.36
CA GLU A 80 2.69 -7.74 -20.20
C GLU A 80 3.43 -7.70 -21.54
N ASN A 81 3.16 -8.66 -22.42
CA ASN A 81 3.76 -8.70 -23.76
C ASN A 81 3.36 -7.48 -24.59
N TYR A 82 2.10 -7.05 -24.51
CA TYR A 82 1.62 -5.83 -25.16
C TYR A 82 2.32 -4.57 -24.64
N MET A 83 2.48 -4.44 -23.32
CA MET A 83 3.24 -3.34 -22.72
C MET A 83 4.71 -3.32 -23.15
N ILE A 84 5.35 -4.49 -23.26
CA ILE A 84 6.72 -4.62 -23.75
C ILE A 84 6.83 -4.21 -25.23
N GLU A 85 5.89 -4.60 -26.08
CA GLU A 85 5.86 -4.17 -27.48
C GLU A 85 5.67 -2.66 -27.61
N LEU A 86 4.70 -2.08 -26.89
CA LEU A 86 4.50 -0.63 -26.86
C LEU A 86 5.75 0.10 -26.41
N PHE A 87 6.42 -0.41 -25.37
CA PHE A 87 7.68 0.15 -24.91
C PHE A 87 8.77 0.04 -25.98
N ARG A 88 8.93 -1.10 -26.66
CA ARG A 88 9.94 -1.29 -27.71
C ARG A 88 9.76 -0.33 -28.89
N GLN A 89 8.51 -0.15 -29.33
CA GLN A 89 8.15 0.72 -30.46
C GLN A 89 8.21 2.22 -30.14
N SER A 90 8.23 2.59 -28.85
CA SER A 90 8.29 3.98 -28.41
C SER A 90 9.66 4.65 -28.66
N ASP A 91 9.66 5.98 -28.81
CA ASP A 91 10.87 6.79 -28.88
C ASP A 91 11.60 6.90 -27.53
N ALA A 92 12.81 7.47 -27.53
CA ALA A 92 13.65 7.55 -26.34
C ALA A 92 13.06 8.40 -25.21
N GLU A 93 12.30 9.45 -25.52
CA GLU A 93 11.66 10.31 -24.52
C GLU A 93 10.49 9.58 -23.87
N SER A 94 9.63 8.96 -24.68
CA SER A 94 8.50 8.17 -24.20
C SER A 94 8.96 7.00 -23.32
N LYS A 95 10.02 6.29 -23.72
CA LYS A 95 10.65 5.23 -22.92
C LYS A 95 11.09 5.74 -21.54
N ARG A 96 11.77 6.89 -21.47
CA ARG A 96 12.17 7.50 -20.20
C ARG A 96 10.96 7.82 -19.32
N ARG A 97 9.90 8.39 -19.89
CA ARG A 97 8.68 8.72 -19.13
C ARG A 97 8.00 7.48 -18.57
N ILE A 98 7.90 6.41 -19.36
CA ILE A 98 7.32 5.12 -18.90
C ILE A 98 8.11 4.58 -17.72
N ILE A 99 9.45 4.58 -17.80
CA ILE A 99 10.31 4.17 -16.67
C ILE A 99 10.04 5.04 -15.44
N SER A 100 10.01 6.37 -15.61
CA SER A 100 9.73 7.28 -14.49
C SER A 100 8.37 7.05 -13.84
N TYR A 101 7.33 6.70 -14.59
CA TYR A 101 6.02 6.36 -14.02
C TYR A 101 6.06 5.06 -13.20
N ILE A 102 6.79 4.05 -13.67
CA ILE A 102 6.96 2.79 -12.94
C ILE A 102 7.77 3.01 -11.67
N GLU A 103 8.86 3.79 -11.73
CA GLU A 103 9.66 4.18 -10.56
C GLU A 103 8.80 4.95 -9.54
N LEU A 104 7.95 5.87 -10.00
CA LEU A 104 7.03 6.61 -9.15
C LEU A 104 6.04 5.68 -8.44
N LEU A 105 5.50 4.67 -9.14
CA LEU A 105 4.61 3.67 -8.54
C LEU A 105 5.32 2.88 -7.43
N GLU A 106 6.58 2.53 -7.63
CA GLU A 106 7.37 1.80 -6.63
C GLU A 106 7.65 2.65 -5.39
N VAL A 107 8.02 3.92 -5.57
CA VAL A 107 8.16 4.89 -4.47
C VAL A 107 6.84 5.05 -3.71
N CYS A 108 5.72 5.18 -4.42
CA CYS A 108 4.39 5.28 -3.82
C CYS A 108 4.03 4.04 -2.99
N LYS A 109 4.35 2.83 -3.47
CA LYS A 109 4.16 1.58 -2.71
C LYS A 109 5.00 1.55 -1.44
N GLN A 110 6.27 1.94 -1.52
CA GLN A 110 7.16 2.00 -0.35
C GLN A 110 6.65 3.00 0.71
N ILE A 111 6.20 4.17 0.28
CA ILE A 111 5.56 5.16 1.15
C ILE A 111 4.31 4.56 1.80
N ASN A 112 3.44 3.92 1.03
CA ASN A 112 2.21 3.33 1.53
C ASN A 112 2.48 2.21 2.55
N ASN A 113 3.45 1.34 2.28
CA ASN A 113 3.87 0.29 3.20
C ASN A 113 4.46 0.85 4.51
N ALA A 114 5.27 1.92 4.42
CA ALA A 114 5.81 2.61 5.59
C ALA A 114 4.72 3.32 6.40
N CYS A 115 3.66 3.83 5.75
CA CYS A 115 2.48 4.36 6.43
C CYS A 115 1.67 3.25 7.11
N GLN A 116 1.55 2.07 6.49
CA GLN A 116 0.89 0.91 7.10
C GLN A 116 1.65 0.34 8.30
N SER A 117 2.98 0.26 8.25
CA SER A 117 3.77 -0.16 9.42
C SER A 117 3.65 0.84 10.58
N ARG A 118 3.58 2.14 10.28
CA ARG A 118 3.24 3.20 11.25
C ARG A 118 1.82 3.08 11.81
N LYS A 119 0.84 2.59 11.04
CA LYS A 119 -0.51 2.25 11.54
C LYS A 119 -0.47 1.11 12.57
N ARG A 120 0.29 0.04 12.30
CA ARG A 120 0.37 -1.14 13.19
C ARG A 120 1.01 -0.88 14.56
N GLN A 121 1.84 0.15 14.68
CA GLN A 121 2.48 0.50 15.96
C GLN A 121 1.55 1.21 16.97
N ARG A 122 0.40 1.73 16.54
CA ARG A 122 -0.43 2.62 17.38
C ARG A 122 -1.43 1.91 18.30
N ASN A 123 -1.53 0.58 18.20
CA ASN A 123 -2.47 -0.24 18.98
C ASN A 123 -3.88 0.39 19.03
N VAL A 124 -4.37 0.78 17.86
CA VAL A 124 -5.70 1.34 17.63
C VAL A 124 -6.49 0.35 16.78
N SER A 125 -7.74 0.08 17.14
CA SER A 125 -8.65 -0.75 16.37
C SER A 125 -9.95 0.00 16.08
N ILE A 126 -10.65 -0.40 15.02
CA ILE A 126 -12.01 0.07 14.74
C ILE A 126 -12.95 -1.09 15.07
N ILE A 127 -13.91 -0.85 15.95
CA ILE A 127 -14.98 -1.79 16.30
C ILE A 127 -16.33 -1.20 15.90
N GLN A 128 -17.38 -2.01 15.93
CA GLN A 128 -18.75 -1.58 15.72
C GLN A 128 -19.56 -1.77 17.01
N ASP A 129 -20.40 -0.79 17.34
CA ASP A 129 -21.42 -0.99 18.38
C ASP A 129 -22.60 -1.83 17.87
N ILE A 130 -23.53 -2.14 18.77
CA ILE A 130 -24.74 -2.93 18.48
C ILE A 130 -25.62 -2.31 17.37
N ASP A 131 -25.51 -1.00 17.16
CA ASP A 131 -26.27 -0.26 16.16
C ASP A 131 -25.51 -0.15 14.83
N GLY A 132 -24.32 -0.77 14.74
CA GLY A 132 -23.46 -0.75 13.55
C GLY A 132 -22.62 0.53 13.40
N ASN A 133 -22.55 1.38 14.42
CA ASN A 133 -21.71 2.58 14.37
C ASN A 133 -20.27 2.23 14.69
N ASN A 134 -19.35 2.68 13.84
CA ASN A 134 -17.92 2.50 14.05
C ASN A 134 -17.41 3.34 15.24
N ILE A 135 -16.54 2.76 16.06
CA ILE A 135 -15.87 3.40 17.18
C ILE A 135 -14.37 3.08 17.10
N VAL A 136 -13.52 4.10 17.22
CA VAL A 136 -12.07 3.94 17.27
C VAL A 136 -11.63 3.61 18.70
N VAL A 137 -11.14 2.40 18.96
CA VAL A 137 -10.61 2.01 20.27
C VAL A 137 -9.11 2.24 20.31
N ILE A 138 -8.65 3.09 21.24
CA ILE A 138 -7.23 3.37 21.47
C ILE A 138 -6.80 2.58 22.69
N ASN A 139 -6.12 1.46 22.48
CA ASN A 139 -5.83 0.49 23.56
C ASN A 139 -4.74 0.98 24.51
N ASP A 140 -3.83 1.83 24.04
CA ASP A 140 -2.73 2.35 24.84
C ASP A 140 -2.91 3.85 25.15
N ILE A 141 -2.82 4.20 26.44
CA ILE A 141 -2.82 5.60 26.87
C ILE A 141 -1.38 6.10 26.92
N ARG A 142 -0.98 6.86 25.90
CA ARG A 142 0.33 7.53 25.85
C ARG A 142 0.39 8.73 26.78
N PHE A 143 -0.64 9.57 26.80
CA PHE A 143 -0.67 10.79 27.62
C PHE A 143 -1.43 10.54 28.92
N LYS A 144 -0.73 10.03 29.94
CA LYS A 144 -1.31 9.51 31.21
C LYS A 144 -1.65 10.58 32.26
N GLY A 145 -1.26 11.85 32.06
CA GLY A 145 -1.42 12.92 33.05
C GLY A 145 -2.88 13.13 33.51
N LYS A 146 -3.19 12.81 34.77
CA LYS A 146 -4.55 12.95 35.35
C LYS A 146 -4.92 14.41 35.67
N ARG A 147 -3.93 15.24 36.04
CA ARG A 147 -4.14 16.65 36.48
C ARG A 147 -3.65 17.69 35.46
N SER A 148 -2.59 17.40 34.72
CA SER A 148 -2.04 18.26 33.67
C SER A 148 -1.49 17.42 32.52
N ILE A 149 -1.78 17.84 31.30
CA ILE A 149 -1.27 17.23 30.07
C ILE A 149 -0.08 18.07 29.58
N ASN A 150 1.03 17.42 29.23
CA ASN A 150 2.13 18.09 28.56
C ASN A 150 1.80 18.27 27.08
N TRP A 151 1.14 19.38 26.75
CA TRP A 151 0.76 19.70 25.37
C TRP A 151 1.93 19.85 24.40
N ARG A 152 3.16 20.07 24.90
CA ARG A 152 4.37 20.08 24.06
C ARG A 152 4.68 18.69 23.51
N GLU A 153 4.49 17.64 24.32
CA GLU A 153 4.65 16.25 23.87
C GLU A 153 3.54 15.86 22.89
N VAL A 154 2.30 16.26 23.15
CA VAL A 154 1.17 16.05 22.23
C VAL A 154 1.46 16.71 20.88
N ARG A 155 1.96 17.95 20.88
CA ARG A 155 2.38 18.66 19.67
C ARG A 155 3.51 17.93 18.93
N ALA A 156 4.52 17.45 19.65
CA ALA A 156 5.63 16.72 19.05
C ALA A 156 5.14 15.43 18.36
N TYR A 157 4.26 14.68 19.03
CA TYR A 157 3.65 13.48 18.46
C TYR A 157 2.81 13.79 17.22
N LEU A 158 2.04 14.89 17.22
CA LEU A 158 1.25 15.30 16.07
C LEU A 158 2.09 15.64 14.82
N LYS A 159 3.36 16.05 14.99
CA LYS A 159 4.27 16.32 13.86
C LYS A 159 4.57 15.07 13.04
N GLU A 160 4.46 13.88 13.64
CA GLU A 160 4.70 12.61 12.93
C GLU A 160 3.66 12.33 11.84
N TYR A 161 2.47 12.94 11.94
CA TYR A 161 1.41 12.82 10.94
C TYR A 161 1.48 13.89 9.85
N VAL A 162 2.34 14.91 9.98
CA VAL A 162 2.36 16.04 9.04
C VAL A 162 2.80 15.56 7.65
N GLY A 163 1.96 15.85 6.65
CA GLY A 163 2.15 15.38 5.28
C GLY A 163 1.34 14.11 4.94
N ASP A 164 0.80 13.41 5.93
CA ASP A 164 -0.10 12.28 5.71
C ASP A 164 -1.49 12.78 5.25
N PHE A 165 -2.27 11.85 4.67
CA PHE A 165 -3.66 12.07 4.32
C PHE A 165 -4.48 10.80 4.49
N TYR A 166 -5.76 10.97 4.77
CA TYR A 166 -6.69 9.89 5.07
C TYR A 166 -8.04 10.14 4.38
N MET A 167 -8.68 9.08 3.92
CA MET A 167 -9.96 9.16 3.22
C MET A 167 -11.10 8.87 4.20
N VAL A 168 -12.14 9.70 4.17
CA VAL A 168 -13.38 9.45 4.90
C VAL A 168 -14.19 8.40 4.15
N ALA A 169 -14.42 7.23 4.75
CA ALA A 169 -15.06 6.10 4.07
C ALA A 169 -16.50 6.41 3.61
N SER A 170 -17.22 7.25 4.36
CA SER A 170 -18.63 7.58 4.09
C SER A 170 -18.85 8.57 2.94
N THR A 171 -17.86 9.42 2.64
CA THR A 171 -18.00 10.53 1.66
C THR A 171 -16.98 10.45 0.52
N GLY A 172 -15.91 9.69 0.68
CA GLY A 172 -14.76 9.69 -0.24
C GLY A 172 -13.88 10.94 -0.13
N ASP A 173 -14.16 11.86 0.81
CA ASP A 173 -13.35 13.06 1.00
C ASP A 173 -11.95 12.70 1.50
N VAL A 174 -10.91 13.29 0.88
CA VAL A 174 -9.52 13.12 1.30
C VAL A 174 -9.10 14.27 2.21
N ILE A 175 -8.78 13.95 3.47
CA ILE A 175 -8.35 14.90 4.49
C ILE A 175 -6.84 14.80 4.71
N TYR A 176 -6.15 15.90 4.48
CA TYR A 176 -4.71 16.05 4.66
C TYR A 176 -4.37 16.55 6.07
N ILE A 177 -3.20 16.13 6.58
CA ILE A 177 -2.65 16.61 7.84
C ILE A 177 -1.61 17.71 7.55
N GLY A 178 -2.01 18.96 7.78
CA GLY A 178 -1.17 20.14 7.57
C GLY A 178 -0.17 20.40 8.70
N ALA A 179 0.86 21.19 8.41
CA ALA A 179 1.86 21.62 9.40
C ALA A 179 1.31 22.57 10.48
N ASP A 180 0.12 23.12 10.26
CA ASP A 180 -0.63 23.95 11.19
C ASP A 180 -1.34 23.13 12.29
N LEU A 181 -1.81 21.92 11.98
CA LEU A 181 -2.56 21.06 12.92
C LEU A 181 -1.86 20.91 14.30
N PRO A 182 -0.55 20.61 14.41
CA PRO A 182 0.06 20.43 15.74
C PRO A 182 -0.06 21.68 16.62
N ASN A 183 0.02 22.88 16.03
CA ASN A 183 -0.08 24.13 16.76
C ASN A 183 -1.53 24.44 17.13
N GLU A 184 -2.46 24.28 16.18
CA GLU A 184 -3.89 24.51 16.41
C GLU A 184 -4.46 23.55 17.44
N TYR A 185 -4.17 22.25 17.28
CA TYR A 185 -4.67 21.21 18.17
C TYR A 185 -4.22 21.39 19.62
N SER A 186 -2.95 21.74 19.84
CA SER A 186 -2.36 21.86 21.18
C SER A 186 -2.51 23.25 21.81
N GLY A 187 -2.79 24.28 21.00
CA GLY A 187 -2.79 25.68 21.41
C GLY A 187 -4.12 26.41 21.25
N SER A 188 -5.19 25.76 20.77
CA SER A 188 -6.47 26.45 20.58
C SER A 188 -7.10 26.86 21.91
N LYS A 189 -7.94 27.92 21.86
CA LYS A 189 -8.74 28.37 23.02
C LYS A 189 -9.54 27.21 23.62
N TYR A 190 -10.08 26.35 22.77
CA TYR A 190 -10.79 25.14 23.18
C TYR A 190 -9.86 24.22 23.99
N THR A 191 -8.67 23.91 23.49
CA THR A 191 -7.69 23.06 24.20
C THR A 191 -7.33 23.61 25.58
N HIS A 192 -7.11 24.92 25.71
CA HIS A 192 -6.81 25.55 26.99
C HIS A 192 -7.98 25.52 27.98
N SER A 193 -9.22 25.45 27.50
CA SER A 193 -10.41 25.35 28.36
C SER A 193 -10.64 23.96 28.94
N LEU A 194 -10.07 22.92 28.33
CA LEU A 194 -10.26 21.54 28.74
C LEU A 194 -9.52 21.21 30.05
N LYS A 195 -10.18 20.47 30.93
CA LYS A 195 -9.62 20.00 32.20
C LYS A 195 -9.95 18.52 32.43
N GLY A 196 -9.14 17.87 33.26
CA GLY A 196 -9.36 16.49 33.71
C GLY A 196 -9.56 15.50 32.56
N THR A 197 -10.65 14.74 32.61
CA THR A 197 -10.96 13.67 31.65
C THR A 197 -11.01 14.15 30.21
N ASN A 198 -11.57 15.33 29.93
CA ASN A 198 -11.69 15.82 28.54
C ASN A 198 -10.33 16.25 27.96
N ALA A 199 -9.45 16.84 28.78
CA ALA A 199 -8.09 17.17 28.36
C ALA A 199 -7.29 15.91 28.05
N LYS A 200 -7.42 14.88 28.91
CA LYS A 200 -6.82 13.56 28.68
C LYS A 200 -7.38 12.89 27.42
N ALA A 201 -8.69 12.98 27.22
CA ALA A 201 -9.36 12.42 26.04
C ALA A 201 -8.85 13.08 24.76
N LYS A 202 -8.81 14.43 24.72
CA LYS A 202 -8.23 15.16 23.60
C LYS A 202 -6.78 14.78 23.35
N ALA A 203 -5.93 14.76 24.38
CA ALA A 203 -4.54 14.41 24.20
C ALA A 203 -4.35 13.02 23.58
N ASN A 204 -5.12 12.02 24.03
CA ASN A 204 -4.97 10.64 23.53
C ASN A 204 -5.72 10.39 22.22
N ALA A 205 -6.71 11.22 21.86
CA ALA A 205 -7.37 11.15 20.56
C ALA A 205 -6.38 11.35 19.41
N THR A 206 -5.22 12.02 19.63
CA THR A 206 -4.18 12.15 18.60
C THR A 206 -3.64 10.80 18.11
N GLN A 207 -3.75 9.73 18.91
CA GLN A 207 -3.28 8.40 18.53
C GLN A 207 -4.18 7.73 17.48
N GLY A 208 -5.48 8.07 17.48
CA GLY A 208 -6.48 7.51 16.59
C GLY A 208 -6.95 8.47 15.50
N ILE A 209 -6.22 9.55 15.19
CA ILE A 209 -6.63 10.53 14.17
C ILE A 209 -6.92 9.86 12.82
N PRO A 210 -6.05 8.98 12.30
CA PRO A 210 -6.27 8.33 11.01
C PRO A 210 -7.58 7.54 10.97
N GLU A 211 -7.80 6.73 12.00
CA GLU A 211 -8.97 5.88 12.12
C GLU A 211 -10.23 6.73 12.37
N MET A 212 -10.12 7.81 13.14
CA MET A 212 -11.24 8.75 13.37
C MET A 212 -11.66 9.49 12.11
N ILE A 213 -10.71 9.82 11.22
CA ILE A 213 -11.01 10.37 9.89
C ILE A 213 -11.71 9.32 9.03
N GLU A 214 -11.20 8.09 9.01
CA GLU A 214 -11.73 6.99 8.20
C GLU A 214 -13.20 6.71 8.51
N ILE A 215 -13.55 6.67 9.82
CA ILE A 215 -14.92 6.41 10.27
C ILE A 215 -15.80 7.67 10.34
N ALA A 216 -15.30 8.82 9.91
CA ALA A 216 -16.00 10.08 10.12
C ALA A 216 -17.34 10.10 9.36
N LEU A 217 -18.36 10.65 10.01
CA LEU A 217 -19.72 10.72 9.50
C LEU A 217 -20.21 12.17 9.36
N GLY A 218 -21.08 12.35 8.37
CA GLY A 218 -21.63 13.65 8.02
C GLY A 218 -20.61 14.54 7.29
N LYS A 219 -21.08 15.68 6.80
CA LYS A 219 -20.28 16.76 6.22
C LYS A 219 -21.05 18.05 6.40
N TYR A 220 -20.92 18.66 7.58
CA TYR A 220 -21.69 19.84 7.92
C TYR A 220 -20.91 21.10 7.56
N TYR A 221 -21.38 21.84 6.56
CA TYR A 221 -20.80 23.12 6.17
C TYR A 221 -21.01 24.16 7.27
N ARG A 222 -19.97 24.96 7.54
CA ARG A 222 -20.03 26.17 8.36
C ARG A 222 -19.42 27.34 7.59
N GLU A 223 -20.18 28.42 7.53
CA GLU A 223 -19.68 29.70 7.01
C GLU A 223 -18.56 30.25 7.87
N ASN A 224 -17.59 30.86 7.21
CA ASN A 224 -16.43 31.47 7.84
C ASN A 224 -16.83 32.80 8.51
N LYS A 225 -17.05 32.79 9.83
CA LYS A 225 -17.45 33.99 10.59
C LYS A 225 -16.29 34.80 11.15
N GLU A 226 -15.05 34.33 11.03
CA GLU A 226 -13.88 34.97 11.64
C GLU A 226 -12.96 35.61 10.57
N SER A 227 -12.80 36.93 10.68
CA SER A 227 -12.05 37.79 9.75
C SER A 227 -10.54 37.46 9.62
N LYS A 228 -9.97 36.63 10.48
CA LYS A 228 -8.57 36.15 10.39
C LYS A 228 -8.39 34.90 9.51
N HIS A 229 -9.47 34.29 9.02
CA HIS A 229 -9.41 33.02 8.27
C HIS A 229 -9.81 33.15 6.79
N TRP A 230 -10.05 34.37 6.28
CA TRP A 230 -10.60 34.59 4.94
C TRP A 230 -9.70 34.09 3.79
N ARG A 231 -8.36 34.17 3.93
CA ARG A 231 -7.40 33.64 2.94
C ARG A 231 -7.15 32.13 3.03
N ASN A 232 -7.36 31.53 4.20
CA ASN A 232 -6.94 30.14 4.44
C ASN A 232 -8.07 29.12 4.24
N ALA A 233 -9.33 29.56 4.32
CA ALA A 233 -10.53 28.72 4.22
C ALA A 233 -11.46 29.23 3.12
N ARG A 234 -10.94 29.40 1.90
CA ARG A 234 -11.66 30.02 0.77
C ARG A 234 -12.98 29.33 0.44
N TYR A 235 -13.04 28.01 0.60
CA TYR A 235 -14.25 27.23 0.36
C TYR A 235 -14.99 26.86 1.65
N GLY A 236 -14.63 27.50 2.77
CA GLY A 236 -15.27 27.37 4.06
C GLY A 236 -14.76 26.22 4.91
N TRP A 237 -15.55 25.91 5.93
CA TRP A 237 -15.22 24.94 6.96
C TRP A 237 -16.23 23.81 6.96
N TYR A 238 -15.74 22.60 7.19
CA TYR A 238 -16.57 21.41 7.31
C TYR A 238 -16.37 20.79 8.68
N ARG A 239 -17.46 20.26 9.24
CA ARG A 239 -17.44 19.46 10.44
C ARG A 239 -17.84 18.03 10.11
N TYR A 240 -17.05 17.09 10.59
CA TYR A 240 -17.38 15.67 10.59
C TYR A 240 -17.49 15.20 12.03
N ASN A 241 -18.39 14.27 12.29
CA ASN A 241 -18.54 13.62 13.58
C ASN A 241 -17.75 12.32 13.58
N SER A 242 -17.08 12.02 14.69
CA SER A 242 -16.36 10.76 14.90
C SER A 242 -16.50 10.31 16.36
N ARG A 243 -16.16 9.06 16.63
CA ARG A 243 -16.25 8.45 17.97
C ARG A 243 -14.97 7.68 18.28
N PHE A 244 -14.49 7.81 19.50
CA PHE A 244 -13.33 7.05 19.96
C PHE A 244 -13.51 6.62 21.41
N ALA A 245 -12.82 5.56 21.80
CA ALA A 245 -12.87 4.97 23.12
C ALA A 245 -11.48 4.94 23.77
N LEU A 246 -11.44 5.20 25.08
CA LEU A 246 -10.23 5.10 25.88
C LEU A 246 -10.43 4.14 27.06
N PRO A 247 -9.47 3.26 27.35
CA PRO A 247 -9.54 2.35 28.48
C PRO A 247 -9.45 3.11 29.81
N VAL A 248 -10.12 2.57 30.81
CA VAL A 248 -10.01 2.98 32.20
C VAL A 248 -9.37 1.83 32.96
N TYR A 249 -8.21 2.09 33.55
CA TYR A 249 -7.49 1.10 34.32
C TYR A 249 -7.81 1.19 35.80
N LYS A 250 -7.98 0.03 36.43
CA LYS A 250 -8.06 -0.17 37.88
C LYS A 250 -7.13 -1.32 38.23
N ASP A 251 -6.18 -1.07 39.13
CA ASP A 251 -5.17 -2.06 39.55
C ASP A 251 -4.44 -2.74 38.37
N ASP A 252 -4.06 -1.92 37.37
CA ASP A 252 -3.41 -2.32 36.10
C ASP A 252 -4.24 -3.24 35.17
N GLU A 253 -5.50 -3.52 35.51
CA GLU A 253 -6.47 -4.18 34.64
C GLU A 253 -7.41 -3.17 33.98
N ILE A 254 -7.87 -3.47 32.76
CA ILE A 254 -8.87 -2.65 32.06
C ILE A 254 -10.23 -2.91 32.70
N GLU A 255 -10.79 -1.90 33.36
CA GLU A 255 -12.11 -1.98 34.00
C GLU A 255 -13.24 -1.75 32.99
N ARG A 256 -13.05 -0.80 32.07
CA ARG A 256 -14.03 -0.43 31.03
C ARG A 256 -13.42 0.47 29.97
N TYR A 257 -14.15 0.70 28.88
CA TYR A 257 -13.85 1.78 27.94
C TYR A 257 -14.84 2.94 28.07
N ASN A 258 -14.30 4.16 28.16
CA ASN A 258 -15.11 5.38 28.04
C ASN A 258 -15.18 5.77 26.56
N ILE A 259 -16.38 5.84 26.00
CA ILE A 259 -16.63 6.34 24.65
C ILE A 259 -16.75 7.87 24.67
N PHE A 260 -16.18 8.51 23.66
CA PHE A 260 -16.22 9.93 23.43
C PHE A 260 -16.71 10.23 22.02
N HIS A 261 -17.63 11.18 21.93
CA HIS A 261 -17.91 11.88 20.69
C HIS A 261 -16.81 12.92 20.42
N ALA A 262 -16.46 13.12 19.15
CA ALA A 262 -15.56 14.16 18.70
C ALA A 262 -16.05 14.80 17.39
N SER A 263 -15.78 16.10 17.23
CA SER A 263 -16.01 16.83 15.99
C SER A 263 -14.68 17.18 15.32
N LEU A 264 -14.44 16.63 14.13
CA LEU A 264 -13.30 16.97 13.27
C LEU A 264 -13.61 18.28 12.54
N ILE A 265 -12.74 19.28 12.69
CA ILE A 265 -12.85 20.56 11.97
C ILE A 265 -11.90 20.52 10.80
N VAL A 266 -12.47 20.64 9.60
CA VAL A 266 -11.75 20.49 8.34
C VAL A 266 -11.86 21.80 7.56
N ARG A 267 -10.71 22.34 7.17
CA ARG A 267 -10.59 23.55 6.37
C ARG A 267 -10.53 23.17 4.89
N TYR A 268 -11.36 23.78 4.04
CA TYR A 268 -11.22 23.61 2.60
C TYR A 268 -10.45 24.80 2.00
N SER A 269 -9.22 24.52 1.59
CA SER A 269 -8.18 25.48 1.23
C SER A 269 -8.21 25.82 -0.27
N GLU A 270 -7.52 26.90 -0.66
CA GLU A 270 -7.49 27.43 -2.04
C GLU A 270 -6.87 26.47 -3.06
N ASP A 271 -6.04 25.55 -2.60
CA ASP A 271 -5.39 24.49 -3.38
C ASP A 271 -6.32 23.31 -3.69
N ASN A 272 -7.63 23.47 -3.46
CA ASN A 272 -8.64 22.42 -3.59
C ASN A 272 -8.34 21.18 -2.72
N ARG A 273 -7.76 21.38 -1.53
CA ARG A 273 -7.52 20.31 -0.56
C ARG A 273 -8.17 20.58 0.79
N MET A 274 -8.64 19.51 1.42
CA MET A 274 -9.27 19.54 2.74
C MET A 274 -8.23 19.20 3.81
N TYR A 275 -8.05 20.08 4.80
CA TYR A 275 -7.05 19.93 5.85
C TYR A 275 -7.70 19.77 7.22
N LEU A 276 -7.31 18.74 7.98
CA LEU A 276 -7.70 18.66 9.39
C LEU A 276 -7.06 19.83 10.15
N TYR A 277 -7.90 20.64 10.79
CA TYR A 277 -7.48 21.87 11.47
C TYR A 277 -7.49 21.72 12.99
N ASP A 278 -8.55 21.16 13.57
CA ASP A 278 -8.64 20.84 15.00
C ASP A 278 -9.64 19.70 15.23
N ILE A 279 -9.58 19.08 16.41
CA ILE A 279 -10.61 18.17 16.93
C ILE A 279 -11.20 18.81 18.18
N ILE A 280 -12.50 19.09 18.12
CA ILE A 280 -13.21 19.83 19.16
C ILE A 280 -14.49 19.12 19.58
N ASP A 281 -15.23 19.72 20.52
CA ASP A 281 -16.47 19.17 21.08
C ASP A 281 -16.35 17.74 21.59
N ILE A 282 -15.16 17.39 22.11
CA ILE A 282 -14.89 16.11 22.75
C ILE A 282 -15.74 16.01 24.02
N LYS A 283 -16.66 15.05 24.02
CA LYS A 283 -17.61 14.82 25.11
C LYS A 283 -17.74 13.33 25.37
N LYS A 284 -17.64 12.93 26.64
CA LYS A 284 -17.89 11.56 27.06
C LYS A 284 -19.37 11.23 26.86
N GLU A 285 -19.66 10.09 26.27
CA GLU A 285 -21.02 9.56 26.18
C GLU A 285 -21.39 8.91 27.52
N THR A 286 -22.49 9.36 28.12
CA THR A 286 -22.88 9.01 29.50
C THR A 286 -23.60 7.67 29.64
N SER A 287 -23.94 6.98 28.54
CA SER A 287 -24.83 5.80 28.56
C SER A 287 -24.19 4.49 28.06
N ASN A 288 -23.08 4.55 27.32
CA ASN A 288 -22.54 3.41 26.58
C ASN A 288 -21.07 3.19 26.97
N SER A 289 -20.82 2.54 28.12
CA SER A 289 -19.47 2.01 28.41
C SER A 289 -19.39 0.61 27.83
N LEU A 290 -18.29 0.28 27.15
CA LEU A 290 -18.04 -1.10 26.74
C LEU A 290 -17.38 -1.82 27.90
N GLU A 291 -17.99 -2.92 28.33
CA GLU A 291 -17.38 -3.88 29.24
C GLU A 291 -16.33 -4.70 28.45
N PRO A 292 -15.16 -4.98 29.05
CA PRO A 292 -14.02 -5.62 28.38
C PRO A 292 -14.24 -7.08 28.01
#